data_AF-A0A7J6RKU0-F1
#
_entry.id   AF-A0A7J6RKU0-F1
#
_cell.length_a   1.000
_cell.length_b   1.000
_cell.length_c   1.000
_cell.angle_alpha   90.00
_cell.angle_beta   90.00
_cell.angle_gamma   90.00
#
_symmetry.space_group_name_H-M   'P 1'
#
loop_
_entity.id
_entity.type
_entity.pdbx_description
1 polymer ?
#
loop_
_entity_poly.entity_id
_entity_poly.type
_entity_poly.pdbx_seq_one_letter_code
_entity_poly.pdbx_strand_id
1 'polypeptide(L)'
;HSSILLFCSLVSLRATSTRLEDITAKASDMLQTAGQDFNLNLIELQETHLPDLPILPLIATQLISVLAAGALRIQEDTLGNFLNRISGIYTEVQYHNQMHAAQVTSHGEYLLRAAGVPVNALDHTAFLVACICHDVGHSGKNNAFYVETGDRLALR
;
A
#
# COMPACT_ATOMS: atom_id res chain seq x y z
N HIS A 1 17.68 -2.93 12.07
CA HIS A 1 17.87 -4.26 11.45
C HIS A 1 16.66 -5.20 11.59
N SER A 2 15.82 -5.11 12.63
CA SER A 2 14.65 -6.00 12.76
C SER A 2 13.47 -5.69 11.83
N SER A 3 13.29 -4.45 11.36
CA SER A 3 12.13 -4.04 10.55
C SER A 3 12.18 -4.56 9.10
N ILE A 4 13.38 -4.70 8.52
CA ILE A 4 13.59 -5.17 7.12
C ILE A 4 13.35 -6.68 7.00
N LEU A 5 13.67 -7.45 8.05
CA LEU A 5 13.40 -8.90 8.07
C LEU A 5 11.90 -9.19 8.19
N LEU A 6 11.14 -8.36 8.93
CA LEU A 6 9.69 -8.44 8.99
C LEU A 6 9.05 -8.08 7.62
N PHE A 7 9.61 -7.07 6.95
CA PHE A 7 9.18 -6.54 5.65
C PHE A 7 9.15 -7.61 4.54
N CYS A 8 10.12 -8.52 4.50
CA CYS A 8 10.20 -9.58 3.47
C CYS A 8 9.57 -10.92 3.87
N SER A 9 9.29 -11.14 5.17
CA SER A 9 8.49 -12.29 5.61
C SER A 9 7.02 -12.10 5.22
N LEU A 10 6.53 -10.87 5.33
CA LEU A 10 5.13 -10.47 5.11
C LEU A 10 4.73 -10.39 3.64
N VAL A 11 5.55 -9.77 2.80
CA VAL A 11 5.37 -9.82 1.36
C VAL A 11 5.99 -11.13 0.91
N SER A 12 5.19 -12.18 0.74
CA SER A 12 5.65 -13.46 0.21
C SER A 12 6.26 -13.27 -1.20
N LEU A 13 7.52 -12.82 -1.25
CA LEU A 13 8.37 -12.57 -2.42
C LEU A 13 8.67 -13.85 -3.22
N ARG A 14 7.98 -14.95 -2.91
CA ARG A 14 8.14 -16.27 -3.53
C ARG A 14 7.93 -16.28 -5.05
N ALA A 15 7.35 -15.23 -5.63
CA ALA A 15 7.09 -15.10 -7.07
C ALA A 15 8.11 -14.23 -7.83
N THR A 16 8.97 -13.48 -7.13
CA THR A 16 9.92 -12.54 -7.74
C THR A 16 11.35 -13.02 -7.52
N SER A 17 12.19 -13.00 -8.56
CA SER A 17 13.59 -13.45 -8.50
C SER A 17 14.48 -12.57 -7.60
N THR A 18 13.96 -11.44 -7.13
CA THR A 18 14.62 -10.45 -6.28
C THR A 18 14.83 -11.02 -4.88
N ARG A 19 16.10 -11.14 -4.47
CA ARG A 19 16.45 -11.61 -3.13
C ARG A 19 16.50 -10.44 -2.17
N LEU A 20 16.28 -10.72 -0.88
CA LEU A 20 16.38 -9.78 0.24
C LEU A 20 17.65 -8.92 0.23
N GLU A 21 18.75 -9.49 -0.27
CA GLU A 21 20.08 -8.88 -0.40
C GLU A 21 20.17 -7.82 -1.51
N ASP A 22 19.17 -7.74 -2.40
CA ASP A 22 19.15 -6.80 -3.53
C ASP A 22 18.46 -5.46 -3.19
N ILE A 23 17.77 -5.36 -2.04
CA ILE A 23 17.18 -4.10 -1.60
C ILE A 23 18.31 -3.19 -1.11
N THR A 24 18.58 -2.13 -1.87
CA THR A 24 19.62 -1.16 -1.53
C THR A 24 19.33 -0.44 -0.20
N ALA A 25 20.37 0.00 0.50
CA ALA A 25 20.22 0.79 1.73
C ALA A 25 19.34 2.04 1.51
N LYS A 26 19.50 2.70 0.36
CA LYS A 26 18.67 3.86 -0.02
C LYS A 26 17.19 3.50 -0.13
N ALA A 27 16.86 2.37 -0.77
CA ALA A 27 15.47 1.90 -0.87
C ALA A 27 14.85 1.64 0.51
N SER A 28 15.62 0.99 1.39
CA SER A 28 15.22 0.76 2.79
C SER A 28 14.98 2.06 3.54
N ASP A 29 15.87 3.04 3.39
CA ASP A 29 15.75 4.34 4.07
C ASP A 29 14.51 5.09 3.58
N MET A 30 14.25 5.10 2.26
CA MET A 30 13.03 5.68 1.67
C MET A 30 11.76 4.97 2.15
N LEU A 31 11.77 3.64 2.29
CA LEU A 31 10.63 2.90 2.83
C LEU A 31 10.35 3.27 4.29
N GLN A 32 11.39 3.47 5.10
CA GLN A 32 11.24 3.82 6.51
C GLN A 32 10.62 5.21 6.73
N THR A 33 10.74 6.12 5.75
CA THR A 33 10.11 7.44 5.82
C THR A 33 8.67 7.48 5.33
N ALA A 34 8.12 6.37 4.81
CA ALA A 34 6.70 6.28 4.46
C ALA A 34 5.81 6.63 5.66
N GLY A 35 4.77 7.44 5.43
CA GLY A 35 3.91 7.96 6.49
C GLY A 35 4.54 9.03 7.38
N GLN A 36 5.81 9.39 7.17
CA GLN A 36 6.55 10.36 7.99
C GLN A 36 7.04 11.56 7.18
N ASP A 37 7.40 11.34 5.92
CA ASP A 37 7.82 12.39 4.99
C ASP A 37 6.77 12.60 3.89
N PHE A 38 6.14 13.77 3.89
CA PHE A 38 5.19 14.17 2.86
C PHE A 38 5.85 14.30 1.47
N ASN A 39 7.16 14.57 1.42
CA ASN A 39 7.91 14.73 0.17
C ASN A 39 8.54 13.43 -0.32
N LEU A 40 8.22 12.27 0.28
CA LEU A 40 8.74 10.99 -0.16
C LEU A 40 8.40 10.74 -1.64
N ASN A 41 9.43 10.62 -2.46
CA ASN A 41 9.30 10.32 -3.88
C ASN A 41 9.05 8.82 -4.10
N LEU A 42 7.78 8.41 -4.00
CA LEU A 42 7.37 7.02 -4.21
C LEU A 42 7.58 6.52 -5.64
N ILE A 43 7.59 7.42 -6.62
CA ILE A 43 7.86 7.08 -8.03
C ILE A 43 9.34 6.68 -8.17
N GLU A 44 10.27 7.49 -7.65
CA GLU A 44 11.69 7.14 -7.62
C GLU A 44 11.93 5.83 -6.87
N LEU A 45 11.25 5.64 -5.74
CA LEU A 45 11.34 4.39 -4.98
C LEU A 45 10.90 3.18 -5.81
N GLN A 46 9.75 3.25 -6.47
CA GLN A 46 9.23 2.15 -7.30
C GLN A 46 10.09 1.93 -8.56
N GLU A 47 10.39 2.98 -9.32
CA GLU A 47 10.98 2.85 -10.66
C GLU A 47 12.51 2.66 -10.62
N THR A 48 13.20 3.30 -9.68
CA THR A 48 14.67 3.27 -9.62
C THR A 48 15.17 2.20 -8.66
N HIS A 49 14.48 2.03 -7.54
CA HIS A 49 15.00 1.25 -6.42
C HIS A 49 14.34 -0.11 -6.25
N LEU A 50 13.08 -0.27 -6.64
CA LEU A 50 12.30 -1.49 -6.45
C LEU A 50 11.48 -1.89 -7.70
N PRO A 51 12.04 -1.87 -8.93
CA PRO A 51 11.27 -1.99 -10.18
C PRO A 51 10.49 -3.30 -10.30
N ASP A 52 10.98 -4.37 -9.67
CA ASP A 52 10.38 -5.70 -9.76
C ASP A 52 9.39 -6.01 -8.62
N LEU A 53 9.21 -5.07 -7.68
CA LEU A 53 8.35 -5.27 -6.51
C LEU A 53 7.15 -4.32 -6.53
N PRO A 54 5.95 -4.79 -6.17
CA PRO A 54 4.77 -3.94 -6.10
C PRO A 54 4.87 -2.98 -4.91
N ILE A 55 4.83 -1.66 -5.17
CA ILE A 55 5.00 -0.64 -4.13
C ILE A 55 3.87 -0.63 -3.08
N LEU A 56 2.63 -0.96 -3.45
CA LEU A 56 1.50 -0.87 -2.51
C LEU A 56 1.63 -1.85 -1.34
N PRO A 57 1.85 -3.17 -1.53
CA PRO A 57 2.09 -4.10 -0.43
C PRO A 57 3.26 -3.68 0.46
N LEU A 58 4.31 -3.10 -0.11
CA LEU A 58 5.49 -2.66 0.61
C LEU A 58 5.17 -1.48 1.55
N ILE A 59 4.56 -0.42 1.02
CA ILE A 59 4.15 0.75 1.82
C ILE A 59 3.11 0.35 2.86
N ALA A 60 2.10 -0.44 2.46
CA ALA A 60 1.07 -0.90 3.38
C ALA A 60 1.64 -1.73 4.53
N THR A 61 2.54 -2.68 4.24
CA THR A 61 3.20 -3.52 5.26
C THR A 61 3.99 -2.68 6.26
N GLN A 62 4.74 -1.68 5.78
CA GLN A 62 5.52 -0.78 6.64
C GLN A 62 4.63 -0.03 7.63
N LEU A 63 3.43 0.38 7.22
CA LEU A 63 2.54 1.22 8.02
C LEU A 63 1.58 0.44 8.92
N ILE A 64 1.05 -0.69 8.44
CA ILE A 64 -0.05 -1.40 9.11
C ILE A 64 0.43 -2.52 10.04
N SER A 65 1.62 -3.08 9.82
CA SER A 65 2.08 -4.31 10.49
C SER A 65 2.10 -4.21 12.01
N VAL A 66 2.59 -3.10 12.57
CA VAL A 66 2.66 -2.89 14.03
C VAL A 66 1.27 -2.86 14.66
N LEU A 67 0.31 -2.19 14.03
CA LEU A 67 -1.07 -2.08 14.50
C LEU A 67 -1.81 -3.41 14.34
N ALA A 68 -1.68 -4.03 13.17
CA ALA A 68 -2.35 -5.27 12.81
C ALA A 68 -1.88 -6.45 13.67
N ALA A 69 -0.57 -6.67 13.79
CA ALA A 69 -0.02 -7.79 14.57
C ALA A 69 -0.12 -7.54 16.08
N GLY A 70 0.17 -6.31 16.53
CA GLY A 70 0.17 -5.97 17.95
C GLY A 70 -1.22 -5.82 18.55
N ALA A 71 -2.00 -4.86 18.04
CA ALA A 71 -3.26 -4.49 18.65
C ALA A 71 -4.43 -5.38 18.21
N LEU A 72 -4.44 -5.80 16.93
CA LEU A 72 -5.53 -6.59 16.36
C LEU A 72 -5.23 -8.09 16.26
N ARG A 73 -3.99 -8.51 16.54
CA ARG A 73 -3.54 -9.92 16.51
C ARG A 73 -3.80 -10.61 15.15
N ILE A 74 -3.71 -9.85 14.06
CA ILE A 74 -3.78 -10.37 12.71
C ILE A 74 -2.47 -11.11 12.41
N GLN A 75 -2.58 -12.34 11.90
CA GLN A 75 -1.41 -13.12 11.50
C GLN A 75 -0.70 -12.48 10.30
N GLU A 76 0.62 -12.48 10.33
CA GLU A 76 1.47 -11.92 9.27
C GLU A 76 1.10 -12.46 7.88
N ASP A 77 0.99 -13.79 7.74
CA ASP A 77 0.59 -14.42 6.49
C ASP A 77 -0.80 -13.96 6.01
N THR A 78 -1.74 -13.73 6.93
CA THR A 78 -3.08 -13.24 6.59
C THR A 78 -3.01 -11.83 6.03
N LEU A 79 -2.24 -10.95 6.68
CA LEU A 79 -2.03 -9.57 6.22
C LEU A 79 -1.29 -9.56 4.87
N GLY A 80 -0.22 -10.32 4.73
CA GLY A 80 0.56 -10.42 3.49
C GLY A 80 -0.28 -10.90 2.31
N ASN A 81 -1.07 -11.96 2.51
CA ASN A 81 -1.98 -12.47 1.49
C ASN A 81 -3.07 -11.46 1.11
N PHE A 82 -3.62 -10.74 2.09
CA PHE A 82 -4.58 -9.68 1.84
C PHE A 82 -3.97 -8.57 0.98
N LEU A 83 -2.80 -8.04 1.37
CA LEU A 83 -2.14 -6.94 0.65
C LEU A 83 -1.76 -7.33 -0.78
N ASN A 84 -1.19 -8.53 -0.96
CA ASN A 84 -0.86 -9.05 -2.28
C ASN A 84 -2.10 -9.21 -3.17
N ARG A 85 -3.21 -9.71 -2.58
CA ARG A 85 -4.47 -9.86 -3.32
C ARG A 85 -5.05 -8.51 -3.73
N ILE A 86 -5.07 -7.52 -2.84
CA ILE A 86 -5.56 -6.17 -3.13
C ILE A 86 -4.72 -5.52 -4.22
N SER A 87 -3.39 -5.59 -4.09
CA SER A 87 -2.47 -5.04 -5.10
C SER A 87 -2.71 -5.63 -6.49
N GLY A 88 -2.96 -6.95 -6.58
CA GLY A 88 -3.23 -7.62 -7.85
C GLY A 88 -4.60 -7.30 -8.49
N ILE A 89 -5.50 -6.60 -7.79
CA ILE A 89 -6.80 -6.17 -8.33
C ILE A 89 -6.72 -4.75 -8.91
N TYR A 90 -5.75 -3.93 -8.49
CA TYR A 90 -5.48 -2.65 -9.14
C TYR A 90 -5.11 -2.87 -10.61
N THR A 91 -5.72 -2.07 -11.49
CA THR A 91 -5.51 -2.21 -12.93
C THR A 91 -4.38 -1.30 -13.40
N GLU A 92 -3.71 -1.71 -14.48
CA GLU A 92 -2.67 -0.91 -15.14
C GLU A 92 -3.30 0.22 -15.96
N VAL A 93 -3.76 1.25 -15.25
CA VAL A 93 -4.28 2.52 -15.80
C VAL A 93 -3.34 3.66 -15.45
N GLN A 94 -3.46 4.78 -16.16
CA GLN A 94 -2.51 5.90 -16.04
C GLN A 94 -2.40 6.48 -14.62
N TYR A 95 -3.49 6.47 -13.84
CA TYR A 95 -3.51 7.10 -12.51
C TYR A 95 -4.03 6.19 -11.39
N HIS A 96 -5.28 5.71 -11.46
CA HIS A 96 -5.93 4.90 -10.40
C HIS A 96 -5.40 3.45 -10.34
N ASN A 97 -4.09 3.31 -10.23
CA ASN A 97 -3.35 2.05 -10.13
C ASN A 97 -2.79 1.88 -8.69
N GLN A 98 -2.04 0.82 -8.46
CA GLN A 98 -1.47 0.53 -7.13
C GLN A 98 -0.51 1.62 -6.62
N MET A 99 0.15 2.36 -7.52
CA MET A 99 1.03 3.47 -7.14
C MET A 99 0.19 4.58 -6.49
N HIS A 100 -0.92 5.00 -7.12
CA HIS A 100 -1.82 5.97 -6.50
C HIS A 100 -2.31 5.55 -5.10
N ALA A 101 -2.68 4.28 -4.93
CA ALA A 101 -3.08 3.75 -3.63
C ALA A 101 -1.94 3.80 -2.60
N ALA A 102 -0.70 3.50 -2.99
CA ALA A 102 0.48 3.60 -2.12
C ALA A 102 0.74 5.05 -1.69
N GLN A 103 0.59 6.00 -2.62
CA GLN A 103 0.62 7.44 -2.36
C GLN A 103 -0.43 7.84 -1.33
N VAL A 104 -1.70 7.51 -1.57
CA VAL A 104 -2.81 7.84 -0.65
C VAL A 104 -2.57 7.23 0.74
N THR A 105 -2.04 6.01 0.81
CA THR A 105 -1.73 5.34 2.08
C THR A 105 -0.62 6.07 2.86
N SER A 106 0.50 6.40 2.21
CA SER A 106 1.61 7.14 2.85
C SER A 106 1.19 8.55 3.28
N HIS A 107 0.51 9.30 2.41
CA HIS A 107 0.08 10.66 2.72
C HIS A 107 -1.03 10.67 3.77
N GLY A 108 -1.94 9.70 3.73
CA GLY A 108 -3.00 9.53 4.72
C GLY A 108 -2.41 9.34 6.13
N GLU A 109 -1.42 8.46 6.28
CA GLU A 109 -0.71 8.27 7.55
C GLU A 109 0.00 9.55 8.01
N TYR A 110 0.69 10.24 7.10
CA TYR A 110 1.34 11.52 7.42
C TYR A 110 0.33 12.54 7.94
N LEU A 111 -0.79 12.70 7.25
CA LEU A 111 -1.84 13.66 7.62
C LEU A 111 -2.50 13.30 8.94
N LEU A 112 -2.78 12.02 9.18
CA LEU A 112 -3.36 11.54 10.44
C LEU A 112 -2.44 11.88 11.63
N ARG A 113 -1.13 11.65 11.47
CA ARG A 113 -0.12 12.03 12.45
C ARG A 113 -0.02 13.54 12.65
N ALA A 114 0.03 14.29 11.56
CA ALA A 114 0.14 15.75 11.59
C ALA A 114 -1.08 16.41 12.23
N ALA A 115 -2.27 15.83 12.05
CA ALA A 115 -3.49 16.31 12.68
C ALA A 115 -3.50 16.10 14.20
N GLY A 116 -2.66 15.21 14.74
CA GLY A 116 -2.54 14.96 16.18
C GLY A 116 -3.82 14.39 16.81
N VAL A 117 -4.71 13.81 15.99
CA VAL A 117 -5.99 13.27 16.46
C VAL A 117 -5.73 11.91 17.13
N PRO A 118 -6.13 11.73 18.40
CA PRO A 118 -6.02 10.43 19.04
C PRO A 118 -7.00 9.45 18.38
N VAL A 119 -6.47 8.42 17.74
CA VAL A 119 -7.23 7.32 17.17
C VAL A 119 -6.84 6.02 17.87
N ASN A 120 -7.80 5.16 18.16
CA ASN A 120 -7.48 3.83 18.68
C ASN A 120 -6.92 2.96 17.54
N ALA A 121 -6.30 1.83 17.90
CA ALA A 121 -5.66 0.97 16.92
C ALA A 121 -6.63 0.36 15.89
N LEU A 122 -7.90 0.15 16.25
CA LEU A 122 -8.91 -0.36 15.32
C LEU A 122 -9.24 0.69 14.26
N ASP A 123 -9.54 1.92 14.67
CA ASP A 123 -9.87 3.02 13.76
C ASP A 123 -8.67 3.41 12.89
N HIS A 124 -7.46 3.41 13.44
CA HIS A 124 -6.23 3.65 12.68
C HIS A 124 -6.02 2.56 11.63
N THR A 125 -6.19 1.28 12.00
CA THR A 125 -6.09 0.18 11.03
C THR A 125 -7.17 0.27 9.96
N ALA A 126 -8.42 0.58 10.34
CA ALA A 126 -9.52 0.75 9.40
C ALA A 126 -9.26 1.91 8.42
N PHE A 127 -8.70 3.01 8.90
CA PHE A 127 -8.28 4.14 8.07
C PHE A 127 -7.21 3.72 7.04
N LEU A 128 -6.17 3.02 7.47
CA LEU A 128 -5.13 2.52 6.55
C LEU A 128 -5.71 1.54 5.53
N VAL A 129 -6.58 0.61 5.93
CA VAL A 129 -7.27 -0.31 5.02
C VAL A 129 -8.12 0.46 4.01
N ALA A 130 -8.82 1.51 4.44
CA ALA A 130 -9.59 2.38 3.55
C ALA A 130 -8.69 3.05 2.52
N CYS A 131 -7.56 3.65 2.92
CA CYS A 131 -6.58 4.23 1.99
C CYS A 131 -6.05 3.20 0.97
N ILE A 132 -5.69 2.01 1.46
CA ILE A 132 -5.16 0.90 0.63
C ILE A 132 -6.19 0.42 -0.39
N CYS A 133 -7.49 0.45 -0.05
CA CYS A 133 -8.53 -0.19 -0.86
C CYS A 133 -9.42 0.78 -1.65
N HIS A 134 -9.28 2.10 -1.48
CA HIS A 134 -10.31 3.06 -1.89
C HIS A 134 -10.67 3.02 -3.39
N ASP A 135 -9.70 2.64 -4.24
CA ASP A 135 -9.82 2.61 -5.70
C ASP A 135 -9.60 1.20 -6.31
N VAL A 136 -9.76 0.15 -5.50
CA VAL A 136 -9.54 -1.23 -5.96
C VAL A 136 -10.47 -1.56 -7.13
N GLY A 137 -9.89 -2.07 -8.22
CA GLY A 137 -10.62 -2.45 -9.43
C GLY A 137 -11.08 -1.27 -10.29
N HIS A 138 -10.65 -0.04 -9.99
CA HIS A 138 -10.97 1.14 -10.79
C HIS A 138 -10.40 0.98 -12.22
N SER A 139 -11.24 1.17 -13.25
CA SER A 139 -10.85 0.94 -14.66
C SER A 139 -10.26 2.18 -15.37
N GLY A 140 -10.08 3.28 -14.64
CA GLY A 140 -9.63 4.56 -15.17
C GLY A 140 -10.75 5.41 -15.80
N LYS A 141 -11.98 4.91 -15.81
CA LYS A 141 -13.16 5.61 -16.33
C LYS A 141 -13.97 6.22 -15.20
N ASN A 142 -14.58 7.37 -15.46
CA ASN A 142 -15.43 8.05 -14.48
C ASN A 142 -16.86 7.48 -14.47
N ASN A 143 -17.63 7.88 -13.46
CA ASN A 143 -19.00 7.42 -13.28
C ASN A 143 -19.93 7.81 -14.45
N ALA A 144 -19.74 8.99 -15.03
CA ALA A 144 -20.54 9.46 -16.17
C ALA A 144 -20.41 8.51 -17.37
N PHE A 145 -19.19 8.05 -17.67
CA PHE A 145 -18.96 7.07 -18.72
C PHE A 145 -19.77 5.78 -18.50
N TYR A 146 -19.79 5.25 -17.28
CA TYR A 146 -20.53 4.01 -16.99
C TYR A 146 -22.04 4.20 -17.15
N VAL A 147 -22.58 5.34 -16.71
CA VAL A 147 -24.00 5.69 -16.90
C VAL A 147 -24.34 5.81 -18.39
N GLU A 148 -23.52 6.54 -19.16
CA GLU A 148 -23.75 6.79 -20.59
C GLU A 148 -23.67 5.52 -21.44
N THR A 149 -22.80 4.59 -21.05
CA THR A 149 -22.61 3.31 -21.76
C THR A 149 -23.55 2.20 -21.30
N GLY A 150 -24.38 2.45 -20.28
CA GLY A 150 -25.26 1.44 -19.69
C GLY A 150 -24.46 0.29 -19.07
N ASP A 151 -23.27 0.57 -18.54
CA ASP A 151 -22.42 -0.45 -17.93
C ASP A 151 -23.11 -1.07 -16.72
N ARG A 152 -22.90 -2.38 -16.51
CA ARG A 152 -23.47 -3.12 -15.39
C ARG A 152 -23.11 -2.52 -14.03
N LEU A 153 -21.96 -1.83 -13.90
CA LEU A 153 -21.60 -1.11 -12.68
C LEU A 153 -22.57 0.04 -12.36
N ALA A 154 -23.13 0.70 -13.37
CA ALA A 154 -24.11 1.78 -13.20
C ALA A 154 -25.53 1.27 -12.93
N LEU A 155 -25.80 -0.01 -13.20
CA LEU A 155 -27.13 -0.63 -13.09
C LEU A 155 -27.33 -1.43 -11.78
N ARG A 156 -26.34 -1.42 -10.88
CA ARG A 156 -26.34 -2.20 -9.62
C ARG A 156 -26.87 -1.42 -8.44
#